data_AF-A0A7S0XYF1-F1
#
_entry.id   AF-A0A7S0XYF1-F1
#
_cell.length_a   1.000
_cell.length_b   1.000
_cell.length_c   1.000
_cell.angle_alpha   90.00
_cell.angle_beta   90.00
_cell.angle_gamma   90.00
#
_symmetry.space_group_name_H-M   'P 1'
#
loop_
_entity.id
_entity.type
_entity.pdbx_description
1 polymer ?
#
loop_
_entity_poly.entity_id
_entity_poly.type
_entity_poly.pdbx_seq_one_letter_code
_entity_poly.pdbx_strand_id
1 'polypeptide(L)'
;GMERDLSSQIRDRLLPSLRSYNPDLILLSMGFDGAGGDVGNINIYLDSHPAGLDLRTEDYEWATEQVGLVADMCCDGRIVSVLEGGYGARERKAGPTGVYSLNRDILAT
;
A
#
# COMPACT_ATOMS: atom_id res chain seq x y z
N GLY A 1 8.82 -15.99 -8.75
CA GLY A 1 9.06 -14.57 -9.02
C GLY A 1 7.78 -13.85 -8.69
N MET A 2 7.76 -13.21 -7.51
CA MET A 2 6.53 -12.91 -6.75
C MET A 2 6.00 -11.49 -7.04
N GLU A 3 6.48 -10.83 -8.09
CA GLU A 3 6.11 -9.46 -8.51
C GLU A 3 4.69 -9.34 -9.12
N ARG A 4 3.72 -10.21 -8.78
CA ARG A 4 2.39 -10.23 -9.44
C ARG A 4 1.16 -10.39 -8.53
N ASP A 5 1.28 -10.25 -7.22
CA ASP A 5 0.13 -10.51 -6.34
C ASP A 5 -0.85 -9.31 -6.27
N LEU A 6 -0.44 -8.11 -5.86
CA LEU A 6 -1.38 -7.01 -5.61
C LEU A 6 -2.21 -6.60 -6.84
N SER A 7 -1.57 -6.30 -7.97
CA SER A 7 -2.29 -5.82 -9.16
C SER A 7 -3.25 -6.86 -9.74
N SER A 8 -2.95 -8.16 -9.60
CA SER A 8 -3.85 -9.22 -10.04
C SER A 8 -5.03 -9.35 -9.08
N GLN A 9 -4.81 -9.33 -7.76
CA GLN A 9 -5.91 -9.33 -6.78
C GLN A 9 -6.84 -8.12 -6.97
N ILE A 10 -6.26 -6.94 -7.23
CA ILE A 10 -7.06 -5.74 -7.50
C ILE A 10 -7.88 -5.93 -8.78
N ARG A 11 -7.23 -6.28 -9.89
CA ARG A 11 -7.87 -6.39 -11.21
C ARG A 11 -8.92 -7.49 -11.28
N ASP A 12 -8.60 -8.66 -10.73
CA ASP A 12 -9.37 -9.87 -10.96
C ASP A 12 -10.42 -10.11 -9.86
N ARG A 13 -10.27 -9.45 -8.69
CA ARG A 13 -11.19 -9.61 -7.56
C ARG A 13 -11.80 -8.31 -7.07
N LEU A 14 -10.99 -7.29 -6.76
CA LEU A 14 -11.49 -6.05 -6.16
C LEU A 14 -12.34 -5.25 -7.15
N LEU A 15 -11.80 -4.88 -8.32
CA LEU A 15 -12.48 -4.01 -9.28
C LEU A 15 -13.81 -4.60 -9.80
N PRO A 16 -13.91 -5.90 -10.15
CA PRO A 16 -15.19 -6.49 -10.55
C PRO A 16 -16.22 -6.44 -9.43
N SER A 17 -15.80 -6.74 -8.20
CA SER A 17 -16.69 -6.73 -7.02
C SER A 17 -17.17 -5.31 -6.70
N LEU A 18 -16.27 -4.33 -6.74
CA LEU A 18 -16.60 -2.93 -6.47
C LEU A 18 -17.57 -2.38 -7.52
N ARG A 19 -17.34 -2.69 -8.81
CA ARG A 19 -18.27 -2.32 -9.90
C ARG A 19 -19.63 -3.00 -9.76
N SER A 20 -19.66 -4.29 -9.41
CA SER A 20 -20.91 -5.02 -9.21
C SER A 20 -21.71 -4.53 -8.01
N TYR A 21 -21.04 -4.02 -6.98
CA TYR A 21 -21.67 -3.43 -5.81
C TYR A 21 -22.33 -2.08 -6.13
N ASN A 22 -21.76 -1.34 -7.10
CA ASN A 22 -22.24 -0.03 -7.55
C ASN A 22 -22.41 0.99 -6.39
N PRO A 23 -21.31 1.36 -5.71
CA PRO A 23 -21.37 2.22 -4.53
C PRO A 23 -21.82 3.64 -4.87
N ASP A 24 -22.41 4.35 -3.90
CA ASP A 24 -22.69 5.80 -3.97
C ASP A 24 -21.52 6.68 -3.48
N LEU A 25 -20.56 6.07 -2.77
CA LEU A 25 -19.35 6.68 -2.23
C LEU A 25 -18.32 5.58 -1.96
N ILE A 26 -17.05 5.84 -2.26
CA ILE A 26 -15.94 4.94 -1.89
C ILE A 26 -15.13 5.56 -0.75
N LEU A 27 -14.93 4.80 0.32
CA LEU A 27 -14.01 5.13 1.41
C LEU A 27 -12.74 4.28 1.27
N LEU A 28 -11.60 4.94 1.06
CA LEU A 28 -10.30 4.29 0.92
C LEU A 28 -9.50 4.43 2.22
N SER A 29 -9.33 3.31 2.90
CA SER A 29 -8.43 3.16 4.05
C SER A 29 -6.99 3.03 3.54
N MET A 30 -6.27 4.15 3.39
CA MET A 30 -4.97 4.20 2.74
C MET A 30 -3.81 4.01 3.72
N GLY A 31 -3.36 2.76 3.85
CA GLY A 31 -2.14 2.38 4.58
C GLY A 31 -0.94 2.20 3.66
N PHE A 32 0.21 2.74 4.06
CA PHE A 32 1.50 2.59 3.38
C PHE A 32 2.46 1.62 4.10
N ASP A 33 1.95 0.83 5.03
CA ASP A 33 2.71 -0.14 5.81
C ASP A 33 3.14 -1.39 5.04
N GLY A 34 2.62 -1.60 3.83
CA GLY A 34 3.13 -2.60 2.87
C GLY A 34 4.32 -2.13 2.02
N ALA A 35 4.77 -0.90 2.18
CA ALA A 35 5.85 -0.33 1.36
C ALA A 35 7.19 -1.01 1.64
N GLY A 36 8.02 -1.15 0.60
CA GLY A 36 9.38 -1.63 0.74
C GLY A 36 10.18 -0.81 1.76
N GLY A 37 10.68 -1.45 2.81
CA GLY A 37 11.45 -0.79 3.88
C GLY A 37 10.64 -0.15 5.01
N ASP A 38 9.30 -0.18 4.95
CA ASP A 38 8.46 0.21 6.09
C ASP A 38 8.58 -0.82 7.22
N VAL A 39 8.59 -0.36 8.48
CA VAL A 39 8.63 -1.27 9.63
C VAL A 39 7.36 -2.10 9.80
N GLY A 40 6.24 -1.66 9.24
CA GLY A 40 5.00 -2.42 9.13
C GLY A 40 5.08 -3.53 8.10
N ASN A 41 5.97 -3.41 7.11
CA ASN A 41 6.24 -4.44 6.11
C ASN A 41 7.21 -5.48 6.71
N ILE A 42 6.77 -6.13 7.79
CA ILE A 42 7.55 -7.16 8.47
C ILE A 42 7.65 -8.34 7.51
N ASN A 43 8.82 -8.49 6.90
CA ASN A 43 9.26 -9.72 6.26
C ASN A 43 9.36 -10.84 7.31
N ILE A 44 8.23 -11.49 7.64
CA ILE A 44 8.25 -12.67 8.50
C ILE A 44 8.94 -13.75 7.69
N TYR A 45 10.17 -14.10 8.06
CA TYR A 45 10.87 -15.26 7.50
C TYR A 45 10.25 -16.54 8.08
N LEU A 46 9.08 -16.92 7.56
CA LEU A 46 8.59 -18.29 7.67
C LEU A 46 9.37 -19.11 6.65
N ASP A 47 10.20 -20.03 7.13
CA ASP A 47 10.84 -21.07 6.32
C ASP A 47 11.58 -20.55 5.07
N SER A 48 12.49 -19.60 5.27
CA SER A 48 13.43 -19.09 4.25
C SER A 48 12.85 -18.23 3.12
N HIS A 49 11.59 -17.81 3.22
CA HIS A 49 10.97 -16.90 2.26
C HIS A 49 10.62 -15.57 2.95
N PRO A 50 11.09 -14.41 2.47
CA PRO A 50 10.60 -13.13 2.97
C PRO A 50 9.11 -13.01 2.66
N ALA A 51 8.28 -12.92 3.70
CA ALA A 51 6.84 -12.65 3.56
C ALA A 51 6.59 -11.15 3.80
N GLY A 52 6.50 -10.38 2.73
CA GLY A 52 6.22 -8.94 2.72
C GLY A 52 5.64 -8.54 1.35
N LEU A 53 4.97 -7.40 1.28
CA LEU A 53 4.38 -6.93 0.01
C LEU A 53 5.41 -6.19 -0.85
N ASP A 54 6.38 -5.53 -0.21
CA ASP A 54 7.46 -4.75 -0.84
C ASP A 54 6.95 -3.80 -1.95
N LEU A 55 5.83 -3.12 -1.66
CA LEU A 55 5.18 -2.23 -2.62
C LEU A 55 6.03 -0.98 -2.87
N ARG A 56 6.00 -0.50 -4.11
CA ARG A 56 6.62 0.76 -4.54
C ARG A 56 5.55 1.83 -4.72
N THR A 57 5.99 3.08 -4.86
CA THR A 57 5.11 4.22 -5.12
C THR A 57 4.19 3.97 -6.32
N GLU A 58 4.70 3.37 -7.40
CA GLU A 58 3.92 3.10 -8.61
C GLU A 58 2.78 2.09 -8.38
N ASP A 59 2.93 1.19 -7.41
CA ASP A 59 1.90 0.19 -7.10
C ASP A 59 0.70 0.85 -6.39
N TYR A 60 0.96 1.82 -5.51
CA TYR A 60 -0.06 2.64 -4.86
C TYR A 60 -0.74 3.60 -5.83
N GLU A 61 0.04 4.24 -6.71
CA GLU A 61 -0.47 5.11 -7.77
C GLU A 61 -1.43 4.33 -8.67
N TRP A 62 -0.98 3.20 -9.22
CA TRP A 62 -1.80 2.36 -10.08
C TRP A 62 -3.07 1.89 -9.39
N ALA A 63 -2.98 1.40 -8.14
CA ALA A 63 -4.15 0.95 -7.38
C ALA A 63 -5.19 2.07 -7.19
N THR A 64 -4.73 3.27 -6.85
CA THR A 64 -5.58 4.43 -6.62
C THR A 64 -6.25 4.90 -7.92
N GLU A 65 -5.52 4.92 -9.03
CA GLU A 65 -6.07 5.22 -10.36
C GLU A 65 -7.18 4.25 -10.73
N GLN A 66 -6.95 2.94 -10.54
CA GLN A 66 -7.96 1.93 -10.90
C GLN A 66 -9.25 2.08 -10.06
N VAL A 67 -9.13 2.39 -8.78
CA VAL A 67 -10.31 2.68 -7.94
C VAL A 67 -10.99 3.99 -8.38
N GLY A 68 -10.21 5.00 -8.75
CA GLY A 68 -10.69 6.26 -9.35
C GLY A 68 -11.62 6.02 -10.54
N LEU A 69 -11.18 5.18 -11.49
CA LEU A 69 -11.99 4.81 -12.66
C LEU A 69 -13.33 4.15 -12.26
N VAL A 70 -13.35 3.35 -11.20
CA VAL A 70 -14.60 2.76 -10.69
C VAL A 70 -15.49 3.81 -10.03
N ALA A 71 -14.92 4.75 -9.28
CA ALA A 71 -15.68 5.84 -8.70
C ALA A 71 -16.34 6.73 -9.75
N ASP A 72 -15.62 7.02 -10.85
CA ASP A 72 -16.17 7.77 -11.98
C ASP A 72 -17.38 7.06 -12.61
N MET A 73 -17.35 5.73 -12.66
CA MET A 73 -18.46 4.93 -13.20
C MET A 73 -19.66 4.80 -12.26
N CYS A 74 -19.43 4.69 -10.95
CA CYS A 74 -20.47 4.29 -9.99
C CYS A 74 -20.99 5.44 -9.11
N CYS A 75 -20.13 6.40 -8.75
CA CYS A 75 -20.44 7.42 -7.76
C CYS A 75 -19.95 8.83 -8.13
N ASP A 76 -19.94 9.17 -9.43
CA ASP A 76 -19.52 10.49 -9.94
C ASP A 76 -18.15 10.94 -9.39
N GLY A 77 -17.21 10.02 -9.29
CA GLY A 77 -15.85 10.27 -8.78
C GLY A 77 -15.78 10.52 -7.26
N ARG A 78 -16.85 10.28 -6.50
CA ARG A 78 -16.87 10.48 -5.04
C ARG A 78 -15.99 9.44 -4.33
N ILE A 79 -14.81 9.88 -3.92
CA ILE A 79 -13.86 9.11 -3.09
C ILE A 79 -13.47 9.96 -1.88
N VAL A 80 -13.40 9.34 -0.70
CA VAL A 80 -12.72 9.89 0.47
C VAL A 80 -11.59 8.94 0.85
N SER A 81 -10.37 9.46 0.90
CA SER A 81 -9.21 8.74 1.42
C SER A 81 -8.95 9.11 2.88
N VAL A 82 -8.69 8.10 3.70
CA VAL A 82 -8.30 8.25 5.11
C VAL A 82 -6.92 7.62 5.25
N LEU A 83 -5.94 8.41 5.69
CA LEU A 83 -4.60 7.92 5.97
C LEU A 83 -4.63 7.01 7.21
N GLU A 84 -4.03 5.83 7.09
CA GLU A 84 -3.95 4.83 8.17
C GLU A 84 -2.49 4.51 8.51
N GLY A 85 -2.02 3.30 8.18
CA GLY A 85 -0.66 2.82 8.39
C GLY A 85 0.36 3.47 7.45
N GLY A 86 1.64 3.16 7.68
CA GLY A 86 2.78 3.86 7.09
C GLY A 86 3.64 4.38 8.22
N TYR A 87 4.49 3.50 8.74
CA TYR A 87 5.16 3.72 10.01
C TYR A 87 6.55 4.31 9.83
N GLY A 88 7.15 4.21 8.65
CA GLY A 88 8.51 4.68 8.39
C GLY A 88 9.55 3.57 8.46
N ALA A 89 10.78 3.88 8.10
CA ALA A 89 11.92 2.98 8.10
C ALA A 89 12.75 3.17 9.36
N ARG A 90 13.43 2.11 9.80
CA ARG A 90 14.45 2.21 10.86
C ARG A 90 15.74 2.72 10.24
N GLU A 91 16.10 3.95 10.58
CA GLU A 91 17.37 4.55 10.18
C GLU A 91 18.36 4.44 11.34
N ARG A 92 19.54 3.87 11.09
CA ARG A 92 20.60 3.82 12.10
C ARG A 92 21.33 5.16 12.14
N LYS A 93 21.30 5.84 13.29
CA LYS A 93 22.10 7.06 13.49
C LYS A 93 23.58 6.70 13.63
N ALA A 94 24.44 7.51 13.03
CA ALA A 94 25.89 7.38 13.18
C ALA A 94 26.29 7.65 14.65
N GLY A 95 26.97 6.68 15.28
CA GLY A 95 27.44 6.79 16.66
C GLY A 95 27.75 5.43 17.31
N PRO A 96 28.43 5.44 18.48
CA PRO A 96 28.85 4.21 19.18
C PRO A 96 27.68 3.44 19.84
N THR A 97 26.52 4.08 20.00
CA THR A 97 25.40 3.58 20.82
C THR A 97 24.31 2.82 20.05
N GLY A 98 24.46 2.62 18.73
CA GLY A 98 23.52 1.80 17.95
C GLY A 98 22.06 2.28 17.97
N VAL A 99 21.83 3.59 18.15
CA VAL A 99 20.49 4.18 18.24
C VAL A 99 19.83 4.20 16.85
N TYR A 100 18.58 3.77 16.78
CA TYR A 100 17.74 3.85 15.59
C TYR A 100 16.72 4.98 15.75
N SER A 101 16.46 5.72 14.67
CA SER A 101 15.32 6.61 14.53
C SER A 101 14.32 6.06 13.52
N LEU A 102 13.07 6.51 13.63
CA LEU A 102 12.04 6.26 12.65
C LEU A 102 12.02 7.42 11.65
N ASN A 103 12.12 7.11 10.36
CA ASN A 103 12.10 8.07 9.27
C ASN A 103 10.89 7.76 8.35
N ARG A 104 10.05 8.73 8.04
CA ARG A 104 8.82 8.53 7.24
C ARG A 104 8.98 8.83 5.75
N ASP A 105 10.19 9.14 5.30
CA ASP A 105 10.48 9.54 3.92
C ASP A 105 10.64 8.35 2.96
N ILE A 106 10.06 7.17 3.27
CA ILE A 106 10.22 5.94 2.47
C ILE A 106 9.73 6.11 1.04
N LEU A 107 8.62 6.83 0.87
CA LEU A 107 7.97 7.05 -0.43
C LEU A 107 8.19 8.48 -0.96
N ALA A 108 9.07 9.27 -0.31
CA ALA A 108 9.37 10.63 -0.70
C ALA A 108 10.50 10.65 -1.75
N THR A 109 10.13 10.51 -3.02
CA THR A 109 11.02 10.71 -4.17
C THR A 109 10.38 11.63 -5.19
#